data_AF-A0A6P5DKY2-F1
#
_entry.id   AF-A0A6P5DKY2-F1
#
_cell.length_a   1.000
_cell.length_b   1.000
_cell.length_c   1.000
_cell.angle_alpha   90.00
_cell.angle_beta   90.00
_cell.angle_gamma   90.00
#
_symmetry.space_group_name_H-M   'P 1'
#
loop_
_entity.id
_entity.type
_entity.pdbx_description
1 polymer ?
#
loop_
_entity_poly.entity_id
_entity_poly.type
_entity_poly.pdbx_seq_one_letter_code
_entity_poly.pdbx_strand_id
1 'polypeptide(L)' 'MEETGAVFRKELVSKLLHLHFKDKKTKVSGDALQLVAELLKIFVVEAAIRSVRQAQAEGLAHVDVEQLEKVLPQLLLDF' A
#
# COMPACT_ATOMS: atom_id res chain seq x y z
N MET A 1 17.86 8.89 15.08
CA MET A 1 16.59 8.31 15.55
C MET A 1 15.91 7.76 14.32
N GLU A 2 15.81 6.44 14.19
CA GLU A 2 14.90 5.86 13.20
C GLU A 2 13.49 6.27 13.62
N GLU A 3 12.90 7.24 12.92
CA GLU A 3 11.49 7.51 13.09
C GLU A 3 10.76 6.24 12.69
N THR A 4 10.15 5.57 13.68
CA THR A 4 9.33 4.39 13.46
C THR A 4 8.04 4.87 12.81
N GLY A 5 8.10 5.19 11.51
CA GLY A 5 6.96 5.66 10.74
C GLY A 5 5.83 4.64 10.77
N ALA A 6 4.59 5.09 10.58
CA ALA A 6 3.39 4.24 10.69
C ALA A 6 3.55 2.89 9.94
N VAL A 7 3.11 1.81 10.59
CA VAL A 7 3.18 0.43 10.06
C VAL A 7 1.83 -0.25 10.21
N PHE A 8 1.49 -1.14 9.27
CA PHE A 8 0.33 -2.02 9.41
C PHE A 8 0.54 -3.05 10.51
N ARG A 9 -0.45 -3.18 11.41
CA ARG A 9 -0.44 -4.22 12.44
C ARG A 9 -0.43 -5.62 11.79
N LYS A 10 0.45 -6.50 12.24
CA LYS A 10 0.56 -7.88 11.72
C LYS A 10 -0.74 -8.66 11.81
N GLU A 11 -1.52 -8.42 12.86
CA GLU A 11 -2.81 -9.07 13.07
C GLU A 11 -3.83 -8.65 12.00
N LEU A 12 -3.77 -7.40 11.55
CA LEU A 12 -4.61 -6.90 10.46
C LEU A 12 -4.18 -7.53 9.13
N VAL A 13 -2.88 -7.51 8.83
CA VAL A 13 -2.32 -8.10 7.61
C VAL A 13 -2.68 -9.58 7.52
N SER A 14 -2.52 -10.31 8.62
CA SER A 14 -2.91 -11.71 8.70
C SER A 14 -4.39 -11.92 8.40
N LYS A 15 -5.29 -11.12 8.98
CA LYS A 15 -6.73 -11.20 8.70
C LYS A 15 -7.07 -10.89 7.24
N LEU A 16 -6.44 -9.89 6.63
CA LEU A 16 -6.62 -9.55 5.22
C LEU A 16 -6.21 -10.70 4.30
N LEU A 17 -5.05 -11.32 4.55
CA LEU A 17 -4.59 -12.46 3.77
C LEU A 17 -5.53 -13.68 3.90
N HIS A 18 -5.91 -14.04 5.12
CA HIS A 18 -6.80 -15.19 5.37
C HIS A 18 -8.23 -14.98 4.85
N LEU A 19 -8.67 -13.73 4.65
CA LEU A 19 -9.95 -13.43 4.00
C LEU A 19 -9.96 -13.88 2.52
N HIS A 20 -8.80 -13.87 1.85
CA HIS A 20 -8.68 -14.12 0.42
C HIS A 20 -8.02 -15.46 0.06
N PHE A 21 -7.48 -16.21 1.03
CA PHE A 21 -6.99 -17.56 0.79
C PHE A 21 -8.12 -18.51 0.40
N LYS A 22 -7.95 -19.23 -0.71
CA LYS A 22 -8.92 -20.22 -1.20
C LYS A 22 -8.92 -21.49 -0.35
N ASP A 23 -7.77 -21.88 0.19
CA ASP A 23 -7.63 -23.03 1.09
C ASP A 23 -7.51 -22.56 2.55
N LYS A 24 -8.38 -23.07 3.42
CA LYS A 24 -8.39 -22.76 4.85
C LYS A 24 -7.16 -23.28 5.60
N LYS A 25 -6.39 -24.18 5.00
CA LYS A 25 -5.14 -24.71 5.56
C LYS A 25 -3.93 -23.85 5.25
N THR A 26 -4.03 -22.88 4.35
CA THR A 26 -2.94 -21.96 4.02
C THR A 26 -2.52 -21.18 5.27
N LYS A 27 -1.21 -21.16 5.54
CA LYS A 27 -0.60 -20.43 6.66
C LYS A 27 0.50 -19.51 6.13
N VAL A 28 0.79 -18.45 6.88
CA VAL A 28 1.85 -17.48 6.58
C VAL A 28 2.76 -17.39 7.79
N SER A 29 4.08 -17.41 7.58
CA SER A 29 5.06 -17.28 8.67
C SER A 29 5.07 -15.85 9.23
N GLY A 30 5.59 -15.69 10.46
CA GLY A 30 5.70 -14.38 11.10
C GLY A 30 6.57 -13.38 10.32
N ASP A 31 7.65 -13.86 9.71
CA ASP A 31 8.55 -13.05 8.89
C ASP A 31 7.91 -12.66 7.56
N ALA A 32 7.19 -13.58 6.92
CA ALA A 32 6.43 -13.26 5.72
C ALA A 32 5.32 -12.23 6.02
N LEU A 33 4.66 -12.32 7.17
CA LEU A 33 3.69 -11.30 7.60
C LEU A 33 4.34 -9.92 7.81
N GLN A 34 5.55 -9.87 8.38
CA GLN A 34 6.32 -8.61 8.49
C GLN A 34 6.61 -8.02 7.10
N LEU A 35 7.10 -8.85 6.17
CA LEU A 35 7.41 -8.39 4.81
C LEU A 35 6.18 -7.91 4.07
N VAL A 36 5.03 -8.58 4.20
CA VAL A 36 3.77 -8.13 3.59
C VAL A 36 3.29 -6.82 4.23
N ALA A 37 3.48 -6.63 5.54
CA ALA A 37 3.15 -5.36 6.18
C ALA A 37 3.96 -4.18 5.61
N GLU A 38 5.25 -4.40 5.35
CA GLU A 38 6.11 -3.41 4.67
C GLU A 38 5.71 -3.22 3.21
N LEU A 39 5.38 -4.30 2.48
CA LEU A 39 4.93 -4.21 1.09
C LEU A 39 3.65 -3.37 0.97
N LEU A 40 2.65 -3.61 1.85
CA LEU A 40 1.42 -2.82 1.88
C LEU A 40 1.69 -1.35 2.21
N LYS A 41 2.64 -1.07 3.11
CA LYS A 41 3.06 0.29 3.43
C LYS A 41 3.66 0.97 2.20
N ILE A 42 4.57 0.29 1.49
CA ILE A 42 5.18 0.82 0.26
C ILE A 42 4.11 1.08 -0.80
N PHE A 43 3.17 0.16 -1.00
CA PHE A 43 2.06 0.36 -1.96
C PHE A 43 1.24 1.62 -1.68
N VAL A 44 0.87 1.85 -0.41
CA VAL A 44 0.10 3.06 -0.02
C VAL A 44 0.92 4.34 -0.14
N VAL A 45 2.20 4.30 0.24
CA VAL A 45 3.10 5.45 0.13
C VAL A 45 3.37 5.81 -1.33
N GLU A 46 3.58 4.82 -2.19
CA GLU A 46 3.74 5.02 -3.64
C GLU A 46 2.49 5.66 -4.26
N ALA A 47 1.29 5.16 -3.90
CA ALA A 47 0.04 5.75 -4.33
C ALA A 47 -0.04 7.24 -3.94
N ALA A 48 0.21 7.56 -2.67
CA ALA A 48 0.16 8.93 -2.16
C ALA A 48 1.18 9.85 -2.85
N ILE A 49 2.44 9.43 -2.97
CA ILE A 49 3.50 10.23 -3.57
C ILE A 49 3.23 10.48 -5.06
N ARG A 50 2.79 9.46 -5.81
CA ARG A 50 2.46 9.62 -7.23
C ARG A 50 1.28 10.56 -7.43
N SER A 51 0.23 10.47 -6.61
CA SER A 51 -0.89 11.40 -6.65
C SER A 51 -0.47 12.84 -6.33
N VAL A 52 0.43 13.05 -5.35
CA VAL A 52 1.01 14.37 -5.06
C VAL A 52 1.76 14.92 -6.26
N ARG A 53 2.62 14.11 -6.90
CA ARG A 53 3.37 14.51 -8.09
C ARG A 53 2.44 14.86 -9.25
N GLN A 54 1.35 14.11 -9.42
CA GLN A 54 0.35 14.38 -10.45
C GLN A 54 -0.40 15.69 -10.19
N ALA A 55 -0.81 15.97 -8.94
CA ALA A 55 -1.43 17.25 -8.57
C ALA A 55 -0.48 18.43 -8.77
N GLN A 56 0.80 18.28 -8.41
CA GLN A 56 1.83 19.30 -8.65
C GLN A 56 2.03 19.58 -10.14
N ALA A 57 2.05 18.55 -10.98
CA ALA A 57 2.16 18.70 -12.43
C ALA A 57 0.95 19.44 -13.04
N GLU A 58 -0.21 19.34 -12.40
CA GLU A 58 -1.45 20.04 -12.77
C GLU A 58 -1.59 21.43 -12.13
N GLY A 59 -0.63 21.85 -11.30
CA GLY A 59 -0.67 23.14 -10.60
C GLY A 59 -1.70 23.23 -9.48
N LEU A 60 -2.13 22.09 -8.93
CA LEU A 60 -3.14 22.01 -7.88
C LEU A 60 -2.50 22.04 -6.48
N ALA A 61 -3.19 22.70 -5.53
CA ALA A 61 -2.74 22.79 -4.14
C ALA A 61 -3.01 21.52 -3.32
N HIS A 62 -3.97 20.70 -3.75
CA HIS A 62 -4.40 19.50 -3.06
C HIS A 62 -4.53 18.34 -4.05
N VAL A 63 -4.42 17.12 -3.52
CA VAL A 63 -4.69 15.89 -4.26
C VAL A 63 -6.17 15.58 -4.15
N ASP A 64 -6.85 15.49 -5.29
CA ASP A 64 -8.20 14.95 -5.39
C ASP A 64 -8.16 13.54 -5.99
N VAL A 65 -9.34 12.89 -6.05
CA VAL A 65 -9.48 11.51 -6.55
C VAL A 65 -8.97 11.38 -7.99
N GLU A 66 -9.17 12.41 -8.81
CA GLU A 66 -8.80 12.45 -10.22
C GLU A 66 -7.29 12.24 -10.44
N GLN A 67 -6.45 12.78 -9.57
CA GLN A 67 -4.99 12.61 -9.68
C GLN A 67 -4.56 11.20 -9.28
N LEU A 68 -5.25 10.57 -8.32
CA LEU A 68 -5.04 9.16 -8.01
C LEU A 68 -5.46 8.27 -9.18
N GLU A 69 -6.61 8.50 -9.79
CA GLU A 69 -7.10 7.73 -10.93
C GLU A 69 -6.13 7.78 -12.13
N LYS A 70 -5.49 8.93 -12.37
CA LYS A 70 -4.49 9.09 -13.44
C LYS A 70 -3.23 8.24 -13.23
N VAL A 71 -2.78 8.08 -11.98
CA VAL A 71 -1.56 7.30 -11.67
C VAL A 71 -1.83 5.83 -11.39
N LEU A 72 -3.08 5.47 -11.10
CA LEU A 72 -3.50 4.13 -10.71
C LEU A 72 -3.12 3.04 -11.74
N PRO A 73 -3.27 3.24 -13.08
CA PRO A 73 -2.91 2.20 -14.04
C PRO A 73 -1.44 1.78 -13.93
N GLN A 74 -0.51 2.74 -13.84
CA GLN A 74 0.91 2.41 -13.71
C GLN A 74 1.24 1.88 -12.32
N LEU A 75 0.60 2.42 -11.26
CA LEU A 75 0.77 1.89 -9.90
C LEU A 75 0.41 0.40 -9.83
N LEU A 76 -0.68 -0.02 -10.49
CA LEU A 76 -1.11 -1.42 -10.51
C LEU A 76 -0.25 -2.32 -11.42
N LEU A 77 0.51 -1.76 -12.36
CA LEU A 77 1.45 -2.53 -13.20
C LEU A 77 2.80 -2.76 -12.50
N ASP A 78 3.16 -1.89 -11.57
CA ASP A 78 4.42 -2.00 -10.82
C ASP A 78 4.36 -3.02 -9.67
N PHE A 79 3.17 -3.51 -9.32
CA PHE A 79 2.88 -4.48 -8.24
C PHE A 79 2.15 -5.71 -8.76
#